data_AF-A0A1C5ACW3-F1
#
_entry.id   AF-A0A1C5ACW3-F1
#
_cell.length_a   1.000
_cell.length_b   1.000
_cell.length_c   1.000
_cell.angle_alpha   90.00
_cell.angle_beta   90.00
_cell.angle_gamma   90.00
#
_symmetry.space_group_name_H-M   'P 1'
#
loop_
_entity.id
_entity.type
_entity.pdbx_description
1 polymer ?
#
loop_
_entity_poly.entity_id
_entity_poly.type
_entity_poly.pdbx_seq_one_letter_code
_entity_poly.pdbx_strand_id
1 'polypeptide(L)'
;MNDNVRRLPQRAISPEVVDWTCDTCRQPIVGGGAIHIDLRQVRETERRIDEWNRGEGRPGLARVSVVQMLLAPRREHWRVDCNACCHSCVTCYTIDLTRCQTLRDLVGWTAHLYGKNWFNATDWVYFMQRVTGAEAAA
;
A
#
# COMPACT_ATOMS: atom_id res chain seq x y z
N MET A 1 -16.75 -30.51 -31.69
CA MET A 1 -15.48 -30.47 -30.92
C MET A 1 -15.85 -29.98 -29.53
N ASN A 2 -15.84 -30.87 -28.54
CA ASN A 2 -16.26 -30.59 -27.17
C ASN A 2 -15.05 -30.10 -26.37
N ASP A 3 -15.03 -28.81 -26.03
CA ASP A 3 -14.08 -28.24 -25.07
C ASP A 3 -14.50 -28.64 -23.64
N ASN A 4 -14.00 -29.80 -23.24
CA ASN A 4 -14.18 -30.36 -21.90
C ASN A 4 -13.13 -29.74 -20.95
N VAL A 5 -13.29 -28.46 -20.63
CA VAL A 5 -12.46 -27.77 -19.63
C VAL A 5 -12.82 -28.33 -18.26
N ARG A 6 -12.03 -29.31 -17.79
CA ARG A 6 -12.07 -29.77 -16.40
C ARG A 6 -11.79 -28.58 -15.49
N ARG A 7 -12.83 -28.04 -14.83
CA ARG A 7 -12.67 -27.12 -13.70
C ARG A 7 -11.95 -27.90 -12.60
N LEU A 8 -10.67 -27.59 -12.39
CA LEU A 8 -9.97 -28.04 -11.21
C LEU A 8 -10.76 -27.58 -9.98
N PRO A 9 -10.93 -28.43 -8.96
CA PRO A 9 -11.60 -28.01 -7.73
C PRO A 9 -10.81 -26.83 -7.16
N GLN A 10 -11.44 -25.65 -7.14
CA GLN A 10 -10.91 -24.49 -6.43
C GLN A 10 -10.84 -24.89 -4.96
N ARG A 11 -9.64 -25.20 -4.48
CA ARG A 11 -9.37 -25.35 -3.05
C ARG A 11 -9.88 -24.07 -2.40
N ALA A 12 -10.84 -24.20 -1.48
CA ALA A 12 -11.32 -23.08 -0.69
C ALA A 12 -10.12 -22.58 0.13
N ILE A 13 -9.47 -21.52 -0.36
CA ILE A 13 -8.47 -20.79 0.42
C ILE A 13 -9.29 -20.13 1.51
N SER A 14 -9.19 -20.63 2.74
CA SER A 14 -9.74 -19.95 3.91
C SER A 14 -9.23 -18.52 3.88
N PRO A 15 -10.11 -17.51 3.94
CA PRO A 15 -9.68 -16.13 3.92
C PRO A 15 -8.86 -15.88 5.18
N GLU A 16 -7.56 -15.70 5.01
CA GLU A 16 -6.69 -15.23 6.09
C GLU A 16 -7.15 -13.82 6.45
N VAL A 17 -7.73 -13.70 7.65
CA VAL A 17 -8.29 -12.46 8.20
C VAL A 17 -7.14 -11.54 8.57
N VAL A 18 -7.31 -10.25 8.32
CA VAL A 18 -6.30 -9.25 8.65
C VAL A 18 -6.64 -8.58 9.98
N ASP A 19 -5.72 -8.65 10.92
CA ASP A 19 -5.80 -7.93 12.19
C ASP A 19 -5.25 -6.50 12.03
N TRP A 20 -6.09 -5.51 12.30
CA TRP A 20 -5.76 -4.10 12.11
C TRP A 20 -5.29 -3.45 13.41
N THR A 21 -4.19 -2.70 13.34
CA THR A 21 -3.71 -1.85 14.44
C THR A 21 -3.72 -0.41 13.99
N CYS A 22 -4.25 0.50 14.81
CA CYS A 22 -4.27 1.93 14.50
C CYS A 22 -2.86 2.51 14.60
N ASP A 23 -2.41 3.21 13.56
CA ASP A 23 -1.11 3.85 13.50
C ASP A 23 -1.02 5.02 14.50
N THR A 24 -2.14 5.70 14.80
CA THR A 24 -2.20 6.80 15.79
C THR A 24 -2.22 6.31 17.24
N CYS A 25 -3.22 5.53 17.66
CA CYS A 25 -3.37 5.14 19.08
C CYS A 25 -2.69 3.82 19.44
N ARG A 26 -2.16 3.09 18.44
CA ARG A 26 -1.46 1.80 18.60
C ARG A 26 -2.32 0.68 19.20
N GLN A 27 -3.64 0.86 19.27
CA GLN A 27 -4.58 -0.15 19.74
C GLN A 27 -5.10 -1.00 18.57
N PRO A 28 -5.51 -2.26 18.82
CA PRO A 28 -6.28 -3.05 17.88
C PRO A 28 -7.55 -2.29 17.46
N ILE A 29 -7.88 -2.34 16.17
CA ILE A 29 -9.08 -1.69 15.64
C ILE A 29 -10.25 -2.66 15.73
N VAL A 30 -11.23 -2.32 16.57
CA VAL A 30 -12.49 -3.05 16.69
C VAL A 30 -13.62 -2.12 16.26
N GLY A 31 -14.44 -2.54 15.29
CA GLY A 31 -15.65 -1.79 14.89
C GLY A 31 -15.46 -0.73 13.79
N GLY A 32 -14.29 -0.65 13.15
CA GLY A 32 -14.09 0.10 11.91
C GLY A 32 -13.00 1.16 11.95
N GLY A 33 -12.67 1.66 10.77
CA GLY A 33 -11.57 2.58 10.51
C GLY A 33 -11.29 2.66 9.02
N ALA A 34 -10.20 3.32 8.65
CA ALA A 34 -9.83 3.47 7.25
C ALA A 34 -8.32 3.28 7.04
N ILE A 35 -7.99 2.69 5.91
CA ILE A 35 -6.67 2.81 5.28
C ILE A 35 -6.71 4.12 4.47
N HIS A 36 -5.75 5.00 4.65
CA HIS A 36 -5.77 6.30 3.97
C HIS A 36 -4.39 6.83 3.62
N ILE A 37 -4.39 7.77 2.67
CA ILE A 37 -3.21 8.49 2.21
C ILE A 37 -3.60 9.90 1.74
N ASP A 38 -2.81 10.92 2.07
CA ASP A 38 -3.06 12.31 1.65
C ASP A 38 -2.58 12.52 0.21
N LEU A 39 -3.51 12.65 -0.75
CA LEU A 39 -3.17 12.83 -2.16
C LEU A 39 -2.43 14.13 -2.44
N ARG A 40 -2.53 15.14 -1.57
CA ARG A 40 -1.69 16.35 -1.70
C ARG A 40 -0.22 16.00 -1.48
N GLN A 41 0.09 15.18 -0.49
CA GLN A 41 1.45 14.72 -0.22
C GLN A 41 1.93 13.72 -1.27
N VAL A 42 1.04 12.86 -1.79
CA VAL A 42 1.38 11.97 -2.90
C VAL A 42 1.85 12.78 -4.12
N ARG A 43 1.12 13.83 -4.51
CA ARG A 43 1.51 14.70 -5.62
C ARG A 43 2.85 15.41 -5.39
N GLU A 44 3.11 15.84 -4.15
CA GLU A 44 4.41 16.41 -3.79
C GLU A 44 5.54 15.38 -3.93
N THR A 45 5.28 14.14 -3.52
CA THR A 45 6.21 13.03 -3.67
C THR A 45 6.43 12.66 -5.14
N GLU A 46 5.40 12.66 -5.98
CA GLU A 46 5.54 12.49 -7.44
C GLU A 46 6.51 13.54 -8.01
N ARG A 47 6.33 14.83 -7.66
CA ARG A 47 7.23 15.91 -8.12
C ARG A 47 8.68 15.67 -7.71
N ARG A 48 8.92 15.33 -6.45
CA ARG A 48 10.28 15.05 -5.94
C ARG A 48 10.92 13.84 -6.62
N ILE A 49 10.16 12.78 -6.85
CA ILE A 49 10.62 11.58 -7.58
C ILE A 49 10.97 11.94 -9.02
N ASP A 50 10.12 12.72 -9.68
CA ASP A 50 10.35 13.18 -11.05
C ASP A 50 11.59 14.07 -11.17
N GLU A 51 11.78 15.01 -10.24
CA GLU A 51 12.97 15.86 -10.16
C GLU A 51 14.23 15.04 -9.94
N TRP A 52 14.20 14.08 -9.00
CA TRP A 52 15.28 13.13 -8.77
C TRP A 52 15.63 12.33 -10.02
N ASN A 53 14.61 11.86 -10.75
CA ASN A 53 14.79 11.07 -11.97
C ASN A 53 15.32 11.88 -13.16
N ARG A 54 15.02 13.19 -13.22
CA ARG A 54 15.49 14.11 -14.26
C ARG A 54 16.89 14.67 -14.00
N GLY A 55 17.29 14.81 -12.74
CA GLY A 55 18.61 15.33 -12.38
C GLY A 55 19.75 14.31 -12.57
N GLU A 56 20.99 14.76 -12.40
CA GLU A 56 22.21 13.92 -12.38
C GLU A 56 22.23 12.90 -11.22
N GLY A 57 21.22 12.94 -10.33
CA GLY A 57 21.05 12.04 -9.19
C GLY A 57 20.64 10.61 -9.55
N ARG A 58 20.32 10.31 -10.82
CA ARG A 58 20.06 8.94 -11.27
C ARG A 58 21.39 8.24 -11.57
N PRO A 59 21.89 7.36 -10.69
CA PRO A 59 22.96 6.46 -11.09
C PRO A 59 22.51 5.67 -12.33
N GLY A 60 23.38 5.55 -13.32
CA GLY A 60 23.18 4.54 -14.36
C GLY A 60 22.95 3.18 -13.71
N LEU A 61 22.26 2.27 -14.41
CA LEU A 61 21.86 0.93 -13.94
C LEU A 61 22.99 0.11 -13.26
N ALA A 62 24.25 0.53 -13.41
CA ALA A 62 25.42 -0.16 -12.88
C ALA A 62 25.79 0.14 -11.42
N ARG A 63 25.50 1.33 -10.84
CA ARG A 63 26.01 1.69 -9.49
C ARG A 63 25.18 2.74 -8.74
N VAL A 64 24.21 2.30 -7.94
CA VAL A 64 23.57 3.16 -6.92
C VAL A 64 24.47 3.20 -5.68
N SER A 65 24.91 4.37 -5.24
CA SER A 65 25.65 4.51 -3.98
C SER A 65 24.72 4.48 -2.77
N VAL A 66 25.21 4.08 -1.59
CA VAL A 66 24.44 4.13 -0.34
C VAL A 66 23.94 5.55 -0.04
N VAL A 67 24.75 6.57 -0.34
CA VAL A 67 24.37 7.98 -0.21
C VAL A 67 23.20 8.32 -1.12
N GLN A 68 23.20 7.85 -2.36
CA GLN A 68 22.06 8.06 -3.28
C GLN A 68 20.79 7.34 -2.79
N MET A 69 20.91 6.16 -2.17
CA MET A 69 19.74 5.50 -1.55
C MET A 69 19.18 6.31 -0.38
N LEU A 70 20.04 6.89 0.46
CA LEU A 70 19.62 7.70 1.60
C LEU A 70 18.99 9.04 1.19
N LEU A 71 19.43 9.59 0.05
CA LEU A 71 18.91 10.85 -0.50
C LEU A 71 17.70 10.67 -1.41
N ALA A 72 17.38 9.44 -1.82
CA ALA A 72 16.24 9.17 -2.67
C ALA A 72 14.94 9.64 -1.99
N PRO A 73 14.02 10.28 -2.74
CA PRO A 73 12.73 10.68 -2.20
C PRO A 73 11.99 9.48 -1.60
N ARG A 74 11.56 9.62 -0.35
CA ARG A 74 10.69 8.63 0.28
C ARG A 74 9.31 8.67 -0.36
N ARG A 75 8.74 7.48 -0.57
CA ARG A 75 7.35 7.34 -1.01
C ARG A 75 6.39 7.79 0.09
N GLU A 76 5.22 8.25 -0.31
CA GLU A 76 4.19 8.68 0.63
C GLU A 76 3.57 7.48 1.34
N HIS A 77 3.32 7.62 2.64
CA HIS A 77 2.97 6.52 3.53
C HIS A 77 1.46 6.29 3.61
N TRP A 78 1.03 5.05 3.35
CA TRP A 78 -0.30 4.59 3.73
C TRP A 78 -0.41 4.39 5.23
N ARG A 79 -1.54 4.83 5.80
CA ARG A 79 -1.84 4.76 7.23
C ARG A 79 -3.12 4.01 7.47
N VAL A 80 -3.23 3.38 8.64
CA VAL A 80 -4.46 2.77 9.13
C VAL A 80 -4.86 3.49 10.41
N ASP A 81 -6.05 4.07 10.46
CA ASP A 81 -6.57 4.71 11.67
C ASP A 81 -7.96 4.21 12.03
N CYS A 82 -8.21 4.04 13.34
CA CYS A 82 -9.55 3.78 13.84
C CYS A 82 -10.43 5.02 13.66
N ASN A 83 -11.75 4.85 13.68
CA ASN A 83 -12.69 5.97 13.50
C ASN A 83 -12.44 7.15 14.47
N ALA A 84 -12.02 6.85 15.71
CA ALA A 84 -11.73 7.88 16.71
C ALA A 84 -10.45 8.69 16.40
N CYS A 85 -9.48 8.10 15.69
CA CYS A 85 -8.22 8.75 15.31
C CYS A 85 -8.21 9.25 13.86
N CYS A 86 -9.13 8.77 13.03
CA CYS A 86 -9.25 9.18 11.64
C CYS A 86 -9.86 10.58 11.56
N HIS A 87 -8.99 11.59 11.51
CA HIS A 87 -9.41 12.96 11.29
C HIS A 87 -9.85 13.14 9.82
N SER A 88 -10.91 13.91 9.60
CA SER A 88 -11.38 14.18 8.24
C SER A 88 -10.29 14.90 7.44
N CYS A 89 -9.88 14.28 6.34
CA CYS A 89 -8.87 14.79 5.44
C CYS A 89 -9.50 15.01 4.08
N VAL A 90 -9.58 16.26 3.65
CA VAL A 90 -10.29 16.68 2.41
C VAL A 90 -9.63 16.08 1.16
N THR A 91 -8.31 15.87 1.20
CA THR A 91 -7.52 15.39 0.07
C THR A 91 -7.17 13.92 0.17
N CYS A 92 -7.69 13.19 1.17
CA CYS A 92 -7.29 11.81 1.37
C CYS A 92 -8.03 10.86 0.43
N TYR A 93 -7.29 9.87 -0.07
CA TYR A 93 -7.88 8.67 -0.64
C TYR A 93 -8.06 7.67 0.49
N THR A 94 -9.28 7.19 0.70
CA THR A 94 -9.64 6.33 1.83
C THR A 94 -10.22 5.01 1.36
N ILE A 95 -9.83 3.93 2.02
CA ILE A 95 -10.40 2.60 1.89
C ILE A 95 -10.94 2.20 3.26
N ASP A 96 -12.25 1.96 3.35
CA ASP A 96 -12.88 1.49 4.57
C ASP A 96 -12.36 0.08 4.94
N LEU A 97 -12.02 -0.14 6.21
CA LEU A 97 -11.50 -1.44 6.69
C LEU A 97 -12.50 -2.59 6.50
N THR A 98 -13.80 -2.32 6.45
CA THR A 98 -14.82 -3.32 6.12
C THR A 98 -14.69 -3.87 4.71
N ARG A 99 -13.96 -3.16 3.83
CA ARG A 99 -13.65 -3.59 2.46
C ARG A 99 -12.28 -4.27 2.35
N CYS A 100 -11.60 -4.48 3.48
CA CYS A 100 -10.25 -5.04 3.59
C CYS A 100 -10.17 -6.03 4.77
N GLN A 101 -11.13 -6.95 4.87
CA GLN A 101 -11.18 -7.88 6.01
C GLN A 101 -10.24 -9.08 5.84
N THR A 102 -9.86 -9.37 4.59
CA THR A 102 -9.09 -10.56 4.24
C THR A 102 -7.90 -10.20 3.35
N LEU A 103 -6.88 -11.07 3.30
CA LEU A 103 -5.77 -10.90 2.36
C LEU A 103 -6.23 -10.84 0.90
N ARG A 104 -7.29 -11.57 0.55
CA ARG A 104 -7.88 -11.54 -0.79
C ARG A 104 -8.39 -10.13 -1.14
N ASP A 105 -9.03 -9.46 -0.18
CA ASP A 105 -9.54 -8.10 -0.38
C ASP A 105 -8.38 -7.14 -0.63
N LEU A 106 -7.31 -7.24 0.15
CA LEU A 106 -6.10 -6.43 -0.01
C LEU A 106 -5.41 -6.66 -1.36
N VAL A 107 -5.37 -7.90 -1.86
CA VAL A 107 -4.87 -8.21 -3.21
C VAL A 107 -5.78 -7.57 -4.27
N GLY A 108 -7.10 -7.64 -4.09
CA GLY A 108 -8.06 -6.97 -4.98
C GLY A 108 -7.84 -5.44 -5.02
N TRP A 109 -7.59 -4.83 -3.87
CA TRP A 109 -7.23 -3.42 -3.78
C TRP A 109 -5.88 -3.11 -4.40
N THR A 110 -4.89 -3.99 -4.28
CA THR A 110 -3.59 -3.83 -4.96
C THR A 110 -3.80 -3.72 -6.47
N ALA A 111 -4.61 -4.59 -7.07
CA ALA A 111 -4.94 -4.51 -8.49
C ALA A 111 -5.68 -3.21 -8.85
N HIS A 112 -6.63 -2.79 -8.02
CA HIS A 112 -7.35 -1.52 -8.22
C HIS A 112 -6.42 -0.30 -8.17
N LEU A 113 -5.51 -0.27 -7.19
CA LEU A 113 -4.57 0.81 -6.95
C LEU A 113 -3.49 0.88 -8.04
N TYR A 114 -3.06 -0.26 -8.59
CA TYR A 114 -2.11 -0.30 -9.70
C TYR A 114 -2.62 0.47 -10.94
N GLY A 115 -3.94 0.61 -11.10
CA GLY A 115 -4.55 1.43 -12.15
C GLY A 115 -4.50 2.94 -11.91
N LYS A 116 -3.95 3.40 -10.76
CA LYS A 116 -3.83 4.83 -10.43
C LYS A 116 -2.46 5.34 -10.85
N ASN A 117 -2.43 6.46 -11.56
CA ASN A 117 -1.17 7.08 -12.01
C ASN A 117 -0.22 7.44 -10.86
N TRP A 118 -0.77 7.75 -9.69
CA TRP A 118 -0.01 8.12 -8.49
C TRP A 118 0.48 6.94 -7.64
N PHE A 119 0.14 5.70 -7.99
CA PHE A 119 0.46 4.50 -7.20
C PHE A 119 1.95 4.36 -6.88
N ASN A 120 2.81 4.64 -7.87
CA ASN A 120 4.27 4.47 -7.77
C ASN A 120 4.94 5.45 -6.79
N ALA A 121 4.25 6.52 -6.41
CA ALA A 121 4.71 7.48 -5.41
C ALA A 121 4.31 7.09 -3.98
N THR A 122 3.69 5.92 -3.78
CA THR A 122 3.22 5.45 -2.47
C THR A 122 3.95 4.22 -2.00
N ASP A 123 4.01 4.00 -0.70
CA ASP A 123 4.66 2.84 -0.09
C ASP A 123 3.75 1.58 -0.01
N TRP A 124 2.73 1.47 -0.87
CA TRP A 124 1.71 0.41 -0.78
C TRP A 124 2.28 -1.01 -0.59
N VAL A 125 3.40 -1.33 -1.25
CA VAL A 125 4.06 -2.64 -1.10
C VAL A 125 4.60 -2.85 0.32
N TYR A 126 5.25 -1.83 0.90
CA TYR A 126 5.70 -1.87 2.30
C TYR A 126 4.53 -1.91 3.27
N PHE A 127 3.47 -1.15 2.98
CA PHE A 127 2.22 -1.23 3.72
C PHE A 127 1.67 -2.66 3.75
N MET A 128 1.60 -3.33 2.59
CA MET A 128 1.18 -4.74 2.50
C MET A 128 2.06 -5.67 3.32
N GLN A 129 3.39 -5.55 3.23
CA GLN A 129 4.32 -6.38 3.99
C GLN A 129 4.14 -6.22 5.50
N ARG A 130 3.93 -4.98 5.96
CA ARG A 130 3.69 -4.64 7.36
C ARG A 130 2.41 -5.28 7.89
N VAL A 131 1.32 -5.24 7.13
CA VAL A 131 0.01 -5.73 7.60
C VAL A 131 -0.14 -7.25 7.48
N THR A 132 0.63 -7.90 6.60
CA THR A 132 0.65 -9.37 6.50
C THR A 132 1.71 -10.04 7.37
N GLY A 133 2.55 -9.26 8.07
CA GLY A 133 3.65 -9.78 8.87
C GLY A 133 4.79 -10.40 8.06
N ALA A 134 4.82 -10.17 6.74
CA ALA A 134 5.87 -10.69 5.86
C ALA A 134 7.27 -10.08 6.13
N GLU A 135 7.35 -9.02 6.94
CA GLU A 135 8.61 -8.38 7.35
C GLU A 135 9.36 -9.09 8.49
N ALA A 136 8.81 -10.15 9.11
CA ALA A 136 9.40 -10.77 10.32
C ALA A 136 10.41 -11.92 10.08
N ALA A 137 10.90 -12.15 8.85
CA ALA A 137 11.76 -13.30 8.52
C ALA A 137 13.04 -12.93 7.74
N ALA A 138 13.70 -11.82 8.09
CA ALA A 138 15.03 -11.47 7.58
C ALA A 138 16.06 -11.36 8.72
#